data_AF-A0A3N5HD93-F1
#
_entry.id   AF-A0A3N5HD93-F1
#
_cell.length_a   1.000
_cell.length_b   1.000
_cell.length_c   1.000
_cell.angle_alpha   90.00
_cell.angle_beta   90.00
_cell.angle_gamma   90.00
#
_symmetry.space_group_name_H-M   'P 1'
#
loop_
_entity.id
_entity.type
_entity.pdbx_description
1 polymer ?
#
loop_
_entity_poly.entity_id
_entity_poly.type
_entity_poly.pdbx_seq_one_letter_code
_entity_poly.pdbx_strand_id
1 'polypeptide(L)'
;MAFDPFNLLLLAVAAVVLWRLRSVLGTRTGNERPPFDPFGSKPNKDGPAAEPANGNVLRFPREDGEDAAKPRPDDEPAKPVWHGLAEEGSAVAKGLEEIAGADRNFAPQSFIEGGKLAYEMIVEAFARGDKQALKPLLSREVFEGFV
;
A
#
# COMPACT_ATOMS: atom_id res chain seq x y z
N MET A 1 28.64 43.55 17.84
CA MET A 1 27.95 42.36 17.28
C MET A 1 28.66 41.98 16.00
N ALA A 2 29.55 40.99 16.05
CA ALA A 2 30.21 40.49 14.85
C ALA A 2 29.18 39.68 14.06
N PHE A 3 28.96 40.03 12.78
CA PHE A 3 28.12 39.26 11.89
C PHE A 3 28.92 38.04 11.44
N ASP A 4 28.79 36.94 12.18
CA ASP A 4 29.43 35.69 11.82
C ASP A 4 28.76 35.08 10.59
N PRO A 5 29.50 34.82 9.49
CA PRO A 5 28.94 34.19 8.30
C PRO A 5 28.36 32.80 8.61
N PHE A 6 28.86 32.13 9.65
CA PHE A 6 28.31 30.87 10.13
C PHE A 6 26.91 31.01 10.74
N ASN A 7 26.64 32.12 11.43
CA ASN A 7 25.33 32.40 12.03
C ASN A 7 24.30 32.74 10.95
N LEU A 8 24.73 33.46 9.90
CA LEU A 8 23.92 33.70 8.70
C LEU A 8 23.60 32.41 7.93
N LEU A 9 24.59 31.52 7.80
CA LEU A 9 24.40 30.20 7.19
C LEU A 9 23.38 29.37 7.97
N LEU A 10 23.52 29.29 9.30
CA LEU A 10 22.60 28.57 10.18
C LEU A 10 21.17 29.12 10.08
N LEU A 11 21.02 30.46 10.05
CA LEU A 11 19.72 31.10 9.92
C LEU A 11 19.09 30.81 8.54
N ALA A 12 19.88 30.84 7.47
CA ALA A 12 19.41 30.50 6.12
C ALA A 12 18.94 29.04 6.03
N VAL A 13 19.70 28.10 6.59
CA VAL A 13 19.30 26.68 6.65
C VAL A 13 18.03 26.51 7.47
N ALA A 14 17.93 27.14 8.64
CA ALA A 14 16.74 27.09 9.48
C ALA A 14 15.48 27.62 8.76
N ALA A 15 15.62 28.72 8.02
CA ALA A 15 14.53 29.28 7.22
C ALA A 15 14.08 28.34 6.09
N VAL A 16 15.01 27.69 5.40
CA VAL A 16 14.71 26.71 4.34
C VAL A 16 13.98 25.50 4.91
N VAL A 17 14.39 24.99 6.08
CA VAL A 17 13.72 23.87 6.76
C VAL A 17 12.30 24.24 7.17
N LEU A 18 12.09 25.41 7.79
CA LEU A 18 10.74 25.88 8.14
C LEU A 18 9.83 26.02 6.91
N TRP A 19 10.36 26.56 5.81
CA TRP A 19 9.60 26.72 4.58
C TRP A 19 9.25 25.36 3.95
N ARG A 20 10.19 24.42 3.95
CA ARG A 20 9.98 23.04 3.47
C ARG A 20 8.88 22.34 4.27
N LEU A 21 8.93 22.42 5.60
CA LEU A 21 7.93 21.81 6.49
C LEU A 21 6.52 22.37 6.25
N ARG A 22 6.42 23.69 6.07
CA ARG A 22 5.14 24.34 5.74
C ARG A 22 4.58 23.91 4.38
N SER A 23 5.46 23.67 3.40
CA SER A 23 5.05 23.19 2.08
C SER A 23 4.53 21.75 2.09
N VAL A 24 5.02 20.91 3.02
CA VAL A 24 4.66 19.49 3.09
C VAL A 24 3.35 19.28 3.86
N LEU A 25 3.06 20.08 4.89
CA LEU A 25 1.77 20.01 5.61
C LEU A 25 0.60 20.65 4.85
N GLY A 26 0.87 21.58 3.93
CA GLY A 26 -0.15 22.43 3.30
C GLY A 26 -0.87 21.85 2.08
N THR A 27 -0.61 20.62 1.67
CA THR A 27 -1.29 20.03 0.50
C THR A 27 -1.63 18.56 0.75
N ARG A 28 -2.94 18.27 0.76
CA ARG A 28 -3.60 16.95 0.69
C ARG A 28 -4.05 16.29 2.01
N THR A 29 -4.97 16.96 2.71
CA THR A 29 -6.12 16.23 3.28
C THR A 29 -7.34 16.56 2.41
N GLY A 30 -7.62 15.70 1.43
CA GLY A 30 -8.71 15.95 0.49
C GLY A 30 -8.92 14.83 -0.50
N ASN A 31 -8.77 13.57 -0.07
CA ASN A 31 -9.21 12.43 -0.85
C ASN A 31 -9.45 11.20 0.05
N GLU A 32 -10.33 11.34 1.04
CA GLU A 32 -10.94 10.16 1.64
C GLU A 32 -11.77 9.47 0.56
N ARG A 33 -11.32 8.29 0.13
CA ARG A 33 -12.19 7.37 -0.61
C ARG A 33 -13.30 6.98 0.37
N PRO A 34 -14.59 7.13 0.03
CA PRO A 34 -15.65 6.65 0.90
C PRO A 34 -15.47 5.13 1.08
N PRO A 35 -15.75 4.60 2.28
CA PRO A 35 -15.73 3.17 2.55
C PRO A 35 -16.60 2.43 1.53
N PHE A 36 -16.02 1.44 0.87
CA PHE A 36 -16.78 0.49 0.05
C PHE A 36 -17.60 -0.37 1.01
N ASP A 37 -18.92 -0.20 0.98
CA ASP A 37 -19.88 -1.02 1.73
C ASP A 37 -20.46 -2.11 0.80
N PRO A 38 -19.97 -3.36 0.87
CA PRO A 38 -20.44 -4.47 0.04
C PRO A 38 -21.85 -4.97 0.40
N PHE A 39 -22.55 -4.40 1.39
CA PHE A 39 -23.85 -4.90 1.86
C PHE A 39 -25.03 -3.93 1.71
N GLY A 40 -24.89 -2.90 0.87
CA GLY A 40 -25.96 -1.97 0.53
C GLY A 40 -27.14 -2.63 -0.20
N SER A 41 -28.06 -3.23 0.56
CA SER A 41 -29.34 -3.73 0.06
C SER A 41 -30.19 -2.57 -0.43
N LYS A 42 -30.47 -2.53 -1.74
CA LYS A 42 -31.42 -1.58 -2.34
C LYS A 42 -32.84 -1.86 -1.81
N PRO A 43 -33.51 -0.91 -1.13
CA PRO A 43 -34.93 -1.05 -0.87
C PRO A 43 -35.68 -0.59 -2.13
N ASN A 44 -36.22 -1.56 -2.88
CA ASN A 44 -37.12 -1.30 -4.00
C ASN A 44 -38.50 -0.93 -3.43
N LYS A 45 -38.95 0.30 -3.63
CA LYS A 45 -40.35 0.71 -3.47
C LYS A 45 -40.74 1.44 -4.76
N ASP A 46 -41.59 0.80 -5.54
CA ASP A 46 -42.89 1.34 -6.01
C ASP A 46 -43.43 0.50 -7.19
N GLY A 47 -44.65 -0.03 -7.03
CA GLY A 47 -45.40 -0.74 -8.08
C GLY A 47 -46.38 -1.80 -7.53
N PRO A 48 -47.72 -1.65 -7.68
CA PRO A 48 -48.71 -2.39 -6.90
C PRO A 48 -49.36 -3.61 -7.60
N ALA A 49 -50.00 -4.44 -6.76
CA ALA A 49 -51.12 -5.36 -7.00
C ALA A 49 -50.85 -6.88 -7.18
N ALA A 50 -51.39 -7.61 -6.19
CA ALA A 50 -52.09 -8.91 -6.27
C ALA A 50 -51.33 -10.20 -6.68
N GLU A 51 -50.87 -10.95 -5.66
CA GLU A 51 -51.15 -12.37 -5.32
C GLU A 51 -51.69 -13.39 -6.37
N PRO A 52 -51.58 -14.72 -6.13
CA PRO A 52 -50.39 -15.58 -6.03
C PRO A 52 -50.53 -16.80 -6.99
N ALA A 53 -49.55 -17.71 -7.00
CA ALA A 53 -49.67 -19.16 -7.25
C ALA A 53 -48.63 -19.75 -8.21
N ASN A 54 -48.15 -20.91 -7.78
CA ASN A 54 -47.44 -21.96 -8.52
C ASN A 54 -45.94 -21.78 -8.68
N GLY A 55 -45.22 -22.64 -7.94
CA GLY A 55 -43.77 -22.78 -7.98
C GLY A 55 -43.26 -23.02 -9.39
N ASN A 56 -42.48 -22.05 -9.88
CA ASN A 56 -41.72 -22.17 -11.10
C ASN A 56 -40.31 -22.65 -10.74
N VAL A 57 -40.05 -23.92 -10.98
CA VAL A 57 -38.73 -24.53 -10.88
C VAL A 57 -37.79 -23.87 -11.89
N LEU A 58 -36.84 -23.08 -11.40
CA LEU A 58 -35.75 -22.53 -12.21
C LEU A 58 -34.86 -23.69 -12.68
N ARG A 59 -35.05 -24.12 -13.93
CA ARG A 59 -34.07 -24.95 -14.62
C ARG A 59 -32.85 -24.08 -14.90
N PHE A 60 -31.71 -24.41 -14.31
CA PHE A 60 -30.44 -23.86 -14.75
C PHE A 60 -30.24 -24.24 -16.23
N PRO A 61 -29.92 -23.28 -17.11
CA PRO A 61 -29.47 -23.59 -18.46
C PRO A 61 -28.25 -24.52 -18.37
N ARG A 62 -28.41 -25.72 -18.93
CA ARG A 62 -27.29 -26.59 -19.25
C ARG A 62 -26.72 -26.07 -20.56
N GLU A 63 -25.55 -25.45 -20.50
CA GLU A 63 -24.76 -25.10 -21.68
C GLU A 63 -23.77 -26.24 -21.92
N ASP A 64 -24.26 -27.30 -22.54
CA ASP A 64 -23.47 -28.29 -23.26
C ASP A 64 -23.34 -27.87 -24.73
N GLY A 65 -22.13 -27.47 -25.14
CA GLY A 65 -21.77 -27.35 -26.55
C GLY A 65 -21.01 -26.08 -26.94
N GLU A 66 -19.71 -26.08 -26.65
CA GLU A 66 -18.66 -25.58 -27.55
C GLU A 66 -18.77 -24.14 -28.10
N ASP A 67 -18.20 -23.19 -27.36
CA ASP A 67 -17.35 -22.17 -27.97
C ASP A 67 -16.19 -21.82 -27.03
N ALA A 68 -15.01 -22.30 -27.45
CA ALA A 68 -13.67 -21.77 -27.25
C ALA A 68 -13.33 -21.06 -25.93
N ALA A 69 -12.55 -21.77 -25.11
CA ALA A 69 -11.34 -21.23 -24.48
C ALA A 69 -11.44 -19.81 -23.91
N LYS A 70 -12.16 -19.64 -22.80
CA LYS A 70 -11.66 -18.66 -21.83
C LYS A 70 -10.32 -19.21 -21.32
N PRO A 71 -9.20 -18.49 -21.48
CA PRO A 71 -7.98 -18.88 -20.82
C PRO A 71 -8.34 -18.96 -19.33
N ARG A 72 -8.07 -20.11 -18.73
CA ARG A 72 -7.91 -20.14 -17.28
C ARG A 72 -6.86 -19.05 -16.97
N PRO A 73 -7.04 -18.22 -15.94
CA PRO A 73 -6.02 -17.22 -15.57
C PRO A 73 -4.66 -17.81 -15.20
N ASP A 74 -4.52 -19.14 -15.27
CA ASP A 74 -3.32 -19.92 -14.97
C ASP A 74 -2.33 -20.03 -16.15
N ASP A 75 -2.63 -19.45 -17.32
CA ASP A 75 -1.78 -19.52 -18.53
C ASP A 75 -1.23 -18.15 -19.00
N GLU A 76 -1.20 -17.13 -18.12
CA GLU A 76 -0.32 -15.97 -18.34
C GLU A 76 0.99 -16.30 -17.59
N PRO A 77 2.17 -16.31 -18.25
CA PRO A 77 3.43 -16.54 -17.55
C PRO A 77 3.49 -15.50 -16.43
N ALA A 78 3.50 -15.97 -15.17
CA ALA A 78 3.51 -15.11 -14.00
C ALA A 78 4.60 -14.07 -14.21
N LYS A 79 4.20 -12.82 -14.44
CA LYS A 79 5.15 -11.74 -14.70
C LYS A 79 6.14 -11.75 -13.56
N PRO A 80 7.45 -11.67 -13.85
CA PRO A 80 8.46 -11.76 -12.81
C PRO A 80 8.15 -10.74 -11.72
N VAL A 81 8.39 -11.13 -10.47
CA VAL A 81 8.02 -10.34 -9.28
C VAL A 81 8.65 -8.93 -9.32
N TRP A 82 9.80 -8.80 -9.96
CA TRP A 82 10.51 -7.54 -10.16
C TRP A 82 10.05 -6.72 -11.37
N HIS A 83 9.02 -7.14 -12.10
CA HIS A 83 8.57 -6.47 -13.32
C HIS A 83 8.15 -5.01 -13.02
N GLY A 84 8.78 -4.06 -13.72
CA GLY A 84 8.57 -2.62 -13.51
C GLY A 84 9.22 -2.04 -12.25
N LEU A 85 9.95 -2.86 -11.48
CA LEU A 85 10.64 -2.47 -10.25
C LEU A 85 12.16 -2.54 -10.38
N ALA A 86 12.67 -3.50 -11.17
CA ALA A 86 14.09 -3.69 -11.38
C ALA A 86 14.41 -4.17 -12.80
N GLU A 87 15.67 -4.00 -13.21
CA GLU A 87 16.20 -4.56 -14.45
C GLU A 87 16.43 -6.07 -14.31
N GLU A 88 16.26 -6.79 -15.42
CA GLU A 88 16.47 -8.23 -15.50
C GLU A 88 17.94 -8.58 -15.15
N GLY A 89 18.14 -9.53 -14.24
CA GLY A 89 19.48 -9.91 -13.76
C GLY A 89 20.12 -8.96 -12.74
N SER A 90 19.43 -7.89 -12.33
CA SER A 90 19.93 -7.02 -11.25
C SER A 90 19.92 -7.71 -9.88
N ALA A 91 20.74 -7.24 -8.94
CA ALA A 91 20.75 -7.74 -7.57
C ALA A 91 19.38 -7.55 -6.88
N VAL A 92 18.65 -6.48 -7.24
CA VAL A 92 17.30 -6.20 -6.72
C VAL A 92 16.31 -7.23 -7.25
N ALA A 93 16.37 -7.55 -8.55
CA ALA A 93 15.52 -8.59 -9.14
C ALA A 93 15.72 -9.94 -8.45
N LYS A 94 16.98 -10.34 -8.23
CA LYS A 94 17.32 -11.57 -7.51
C LYS A 94 16.80 -11.57 -6.08
N GLY A 95 16.97 -10.46 -5.35
CA GLY A 95 16.46 -10.35 -3.97
C GLY A 95 14.93 -10.44 -3.89
N LEU A 96 14.22 -9.81 -4.83
CA LEU A 96 12.75 -9.90 -4.90
C LEU A 96 12.27 -11.33 -5.22
N GLU A 97 13.00 -12.06 -6.06
CA GLU A 97 12.73 -13.48 -6.33
C GLU A 97 12.99 -14.36 -5.10
N GLU A 98 14.07 -14.12 -4.37
CA GLU A 98 14.38 -14.85 -3.13
C GLU A 98 13.27 -14.66 -2.08
N ILE A 99 12.75 -13.43 -1.95
CA ILE A 99 11.63 -13.15 -1.04
C ILE A 99 10.36 -13.84 -1.52
N ALA A 100 10.04 -13.79 -2.82
CA ALA A 100 8.88 -14.48 -3.37
C ALA A 100 8.99 -16.01 -3.26
N GLY A 101 10.21 -16.55 -3.25
CA GLY A 101 10.48 -17.97 -2.99
C GLY A 101 10.21 -18.36 -1.54
N ALA A 102 10.48 -17.46 -0.58
CA ALA A 102 10.22 -17.66 0.83
C ALA A 102 8.75 -17.40 1.23
N ASP A 103 8.10 -16.43 0.59
CA ASP A 103 6.72 -16.02 0.82
C ASP A 103 5.94 -15.95 -0.49
N ARG A 104 5.01 -16.90 -0.69
CA ARG A 104 4.17 -16.98 -1.88
C ARG A 104 3.13 -15.85 -1.97
N ASN A 105 2.83 -15.20 -0.85
CA ASN A 105 1.90 -14.07 -0.78
C ASN A 105 2.63 -12.73 -0.92
N PHE A 106 3.93 -12.74 -1.20
CA PHE A 106 4.73 -11.53 -1.35
C PHE A 106 4.24 -10.66 -2.52
N ALA A 107 3.94 -9.40 -2.21
CA ALA A 107 3.54 -8.38 -3.17
C ALA A 107 4.53 -7.20 -3.13
N PRO A 108 5.36 -7.01 -4.18
CA PRO A 108 6.44 -6.00 -4.18
C PRO A 108 5.97 -4.56 -3.99
N GLN A 109 4.84 -4.19 -4.60
CA GLN A 109 4.29 -2.84 -4.46
C GLN A 109 3.88 -2.56 -3.02
N SER A 110 3.15 -3.49 -2.40
CA SER A 110 2.74 -3.39 -0.99
C SER A 110 3.93 -3.45 -0.03
N PHE A 111 4.98 -4.21 -0.36
CA PHE A 111 6.22 -4.23 0.41
C PHE A 111 6.90 -2.85 0.45
N ILE A 112 6.98 -2.18 -0.70
CA ILE A 112 7.54 -0.82 -0.79
C ILE A 112 6.68 0.18 -0.02
N GLU A 113 5.36 0.10 -0.12
CA GLU A 113 4.43 0.94 0.64
C GLU A 113 4.59 0.72 2.15
N GLY A 114 4.62 -0.53 2.60
CA GLY A 114 4.88 -0.88 4.00
C GLY A 114 6.24 -0.42 4.49
N GLY A 115 7.28 -0.51 3.66
CA GLY A 115 8.62 -0.02 3.95
C GLY A 115 8.66 1.50 4.17
N LYS A 116 7.92 2.28 3.38
CA LYS A 116 7.79 3.73 3.59
C LYS A 116 7.13 4.06 4.92
N LEU A 117 6.03 3.39 5.25
CA LEU A 117 5.34 3.55 6.53
C LEU A 117 6.25 3.19 7.71
N ALA A 118 6.98 2.08 7.61
CA ALA A 118 7.94 1.66 8.62
C ALA A 118 9.05 2.71 8.83
N TYR A 119 9.58 3.27 7.75
CA TYR A 119 10.57 4.34 7.82
C TYR A 119 10.03 5.56 8.57
N GLU A 120 8.82 6.01 8.25
CA GLU A 120 8.17 7.13 8.96
C GLU A 120 8.02 6.84 10.45
N MET A 121 7.50 5.66 10.81
CA MET A 121 7.35 5.25 12.21
C MET A 121 8.69 5.25 12.95
N ILE A 122 9.76 4.73 12.33
CA ILE A 122 11.10 4.66 12.94
C ILE A 122 11.65 6.08 13.17
N VAL A 123 11.62 6.95 12.17
CA VAL A 123 12.15 8.33 12.28
C VAL A 123 11.38 9.11 13.33
N GLU A 124 10.06 8.96 13.38
CA GLU A 124 9.21 9.67 14.33
C GLU A 124 9.40 9.16 15.77
N ALA A 125 9.47 7.83 15.96
CA ALA A 125 9.77 7.23 17.25
C ALA A 125 11.16 7.62 17.75
N PHE A 126 12.15 7.67 16.85
CA PHE A 126 13.50 8.16 17.16
C PHE A 126 13.49 9.62 17.59
N ALA A 127 12.78 10.49 16.86
CA ALA A 127 12.66 11.91 17.22
C ALA A 127 12.02 12.14 18.60
N ARG A 128 11.11 11.25 19.01
CA ARG A 128 10.50 11.25 20.35
C ARG A 128 11.33 10.59 21.44
N GLY A 129 12.40 9.86 21.07
CA GLY A 129 13.14 9.01 22.00
C GLY A 129 12.36 7.79 22.51
N ASP A 130 11.34 7.35 21.78
CA ASP A 130 10.49 6.22 22.15
C ASP A 130 11.18 4.88 21.83
N LYS A 131 12.01 4.42 22.77
CA LYS A 131 12.73 3.14 22.67
C LYS A 131 11.79 1.93 22.66
N GLN A 132 10.57 2.05 23.20
CA GLN A 132 9.62 0.94 23.21
C GLN A 132 9.04 0.71 21.81
N ALA A 133 8.70 1.79 21.10
CA ALA A 133 8.22 1.73 19.73
C ALA A 133 9.29 1.27 18.73
N LEU A 134 10.57 1.58 18.97
CA LEU A 134 11.68 1.19 18.09
C LEU A 134 12.06 -0.29 18.20
N LYS A 135 11.92 -0.91 19.38
CA LYS A 135 12.34 -2.28 19.65
C LYS A 135 11.76 -3.34 18.68
N PRO A 136 10.46 -3.34 18.32
CA PRO A 136 9.92 -4.30 17.36
C PRO A 136 10.22 -3.96 15.90
N LEU A 137 10.61 -2.72 15.59
CA LEU A 137 10.83 -2.24 14.21
C LEU A 137 12.28 -2.39 13.75
N LEU A 138 13.21 -2.53 14.69
CA LEU A 138 14.64 -2.61 14.43
C LEU A 138 15.20 -3.98 14.79
N SER A 139 16.21 -4.43 14.04
CA SER A 139 17.02 -5.57 14.47
C SER A 139 17.77 -5.21 15.76
N ARG A 140 18.13 -6.23 16.55
CA ARG A 140 18.84 -6.02 17.82
C ARG A 140 20.12 -5.21 17.64
N GLU A 141 20.91 -5.55 16.63
CA GLU A 141 22.18 -4.89 16.31
C GLU A 141 21.99 -3.40 15.98
N VAL A 142 20.95 -3.07 15.23
CA VAL A 142 20.64 -1.70 14.84
C VAL A 142 20.06 -0.92 16.03
N PHE A 143 19.21 -1.56 16.84
CA PHE A 143 18.64 -0.95 18.05
C PHE A 143 19.72 -0.58 19.08
N GLU A 144 20.71 -1.46 19.31
CA GLU A 144 21.83 -1.20 20.22
C GLU A 144 22.66 0.03 19.81
N GLY A 145 22.77 0.31 18.52
CA GLY A 145 23.45 1.51 18.01
C GLY A 145 22.74 2.83 18.34
N PHE A 146 21.47 2.80 18.78
CA PHE A 146 20.70 3.97 19.18
C PHE A 146 20.64 4.20 20.70
N VAL A 147 21.14 3.27 21.52
CA VAL A 147 20.95 3.27 22.98
C VAL A 147 22.11 3.91 23.74
#